data_AF-A0ABD6T747-F1
#
_entry.id   AF-A0ABD6T747-F1
#
_cell.length_a   1.000
_cell.length_b   1.000
_cell.length_c   1.000
_cell.angle_alpha   90.00
_cell.angle_beta   90.00
_cell.angle_gamma   90.00
#
_symmetry.space_group_name_H-M   'P 1'
#
loop_
_entity.id
_entity.type
_entity.pdbx_description
1 polymer ?
#
loop_
_entity_poly.entity_id
_entity_poly.type
_entity_poly.pdbx_seq_one_letter_code
_entity_poly.pdbx_strand_id
1 'polypeptide(L)' 'MKTEKPVMECNYDDADQLRSLVNCAEELLSMGACIKLYEEEELITLEMVRNLIGTIEGVAKNREAIDNVIFGDDSDE' A
#
# COMPACT_ATOMS: atom_id res chain seq x y z
N MET A 1 4.24 5.21 -24.82
CA MET A 1 3.48 4.03 -25.31
C MET A 1 1.98 4.35 -25.23
N LYS A 2 1.08 3.66 -25.96
CA LYS A 2 -0.36 3.77 -25.67
C LYS A 2 -0.61 3.02 -24.37
N THR A 3 -0.65 3.74 -23.25
CA THR A 3 -1.07 3.17 -21.96
C THR A 3 -2.52 2.76 -22.11
N GLU A 4 -2.80 1.47 -21.90
CA GLU A 4 -4.17 0.98 -21.79
C GLU A 4 -4.88 1.80 -20.71
N LYS A 5 -6.13 2.21 -20.95
CA LYS A 5 -6.84 3.07 -19.99
C LYS A 5 -6.96 2.30 -18.66
N PRO A 6 -6.43 2.83 -17.54
CA PRO A 6 -6.49 2.14 -16.26
C PRO A 6 -7.95 1.96 -15.83
N VAL A 7 -8.26 0.77 -15.33
CA VAL A 7 -9.59 0.45 -14.79
C VAL A 7 -9.73 0.98 -13.37
N MET A 8 -8.61 1.07 -12.65
CA MET A 8 -8.51 1.57 -11.29
C MET A 8 -7.19 2.33 -11.16
N GLU A 9 -7.24 3.50 -10.53
CA GLU A 9 -6.08 4.28 -10.12
C GLU A 9 -6.11 4.42 -8.60
N CYS A 10 -4.96 4.29 -7.96
CA CYS A 10 -4.82 4.37 -6.51
C CYS A 10 -3.54 5.13 -6.14
N ASN A 11 -3.55 5.79 -4.98
CA ASN A 11 -2.36 6.40 -4.42
C ASN A 11 -1.47 5.33 -3.75
N TYR A 12 -0.21 5.24 -4.17
CA TYR A 12 0.76 4.28 -3.63
C TYR A 12 1.24 4.63 -2.21
N ASP A 13 1.05 5.88 -1.75
CA ASP A 13 1.36 6.29 -0.38
C ASP A 13 0.21 6.00 0.62
N ASP A 14 -0.96 5.56 0.13
CA ASP A 14 -2.15 5.32 0.93
C ASP A 14 -2.37 3.82 1.14
N ALA A 15 -2.04 3.34 2.34
CA ALA A 15 -2.18 1.92 2.71
C ALA A 15 -3.61 1.39 2.59
N ASP A 16 -4.64 2.21 2.82
CA ASP A 16 -6.03 1.76 2.74
C ASP A 16 -6.51 1.64 1.28
N GLN A 17 -6.04 2.52 0.39
CA GLN A 17 -6.26 2.36 -1.05
C GLN A 17 -5.53 1.13 -1.60
N LEU A 18 -4.29 0.89 -1.16
CA LEU A 18 -3.54 -0.30 -1.56
C LEU A 18 -4.18 -1.60 -1.07
N ARG A 19 -4.72 -1.63 0.16
CA ARG A 19 -5.52 -2.77 0.66
C ARG A 19 -6.76 -3.01 -0.19
N SER A 20 -7.45 -1.94 -0.57
CA SER A 20 -8.63 -2.02 -1.45
C SER A 20 -8.24 -2.59 -2.83
N LEU A 21 -7.11 -2.15 -3.40
CA LEU A 21 -6.57 -2.70 -4.63
C LEU A 21 -6.27 -4.19 -4.51
N VAL A 22 -5.63 -4.62 -3.42
CA VAL A 22 -5.30 -6.04 -3.20
C VAL A 22 -6.56 -6.90 -3.13
N ASN A 23 -7.56 -6.47 -2.36
CA ASN A 23 -8.83 -7.19 -2.23
C ASN A 23 -9.54 -7.31 -3.58
N CYS A 24 -9.66 -6.20 -4.33
CA CYS A 24 -10.28 -6.22 -5.65
C CYS A 24 -9.51 -7.12 -6.63
N ALA A 25 -8.18 -7.07 -6.61
CA ALA A 25 -7.36 -7.91 -7.47
C ALA A 25 -7.53 -9.39 -7.14
N GLU A 26 -7.57 -9.77 -5.87
CA GLU A 26 -7.81 -11.14 -5.44
C GLU A 26 -9.18 -11.66 -5.86
N GLU A 27 -10.24 -10.86 -5.68
CA GLU A 27 -11.59 -11.20 -6.12
C GLU A 27 -11.63 -11.43 -7.64
N LEU A 28 -11.07 -10.51 -8.42
CA LEU A 28 -11.02 -10.62 -9.88
C LEU A 28 -10.21 -11.84 -10.34
N LEU A 29 -9.06 -12.12 -9.71
CA LEU A 29 -8.27 -13.32 -9.97
C LEU A 29 -9.07 -14.59 -9.64
N SER A 30 -9.84 -14.60 -8.54
CA SER A 30 -10.69 -15.72 -8.14
C SER A 30 -11.82 -16.00 -9.16
N MET A 31 -12.26 -14.96 -9.88
CA MET A 31 -13.24 -15.07 -10.97
C MET A 31 -12.60 -15.48 -12.30
N GLY A 32 -11.28 -15.70 -12.33
CA GLY A 32 -10.53 -16.09 -13.53
C GLY A 32 -10.09 -14.92 -14.42
N ALA A 33 -10.17 -13.68 -13.94
CA ALA A 33 -9.64 -12.54 -14.67
C ALA A 33 -8.11 -12.55 -14.69
N CYS A 34 -7.52 -11.98 -15.74
CA CYS A 34 -6.09 -11.68 -15.80
C CYS A 34 -5.89 -10.20 -15.48
N ILE A 35 -5.05 -9.90 -14.48
CA ILE A 35 -4.83 -8.54 -13.99
C ILE A 35 -3.37 -8.18 -14.24
N LYS A 36 -3.16 -6.93 -14.69
CA LYS A 36 -1.84 -6.31 -14.78
C LYS A 36 -1.86 -5.07 -13.90
N LEU A 37 -0.83 -4.94 -13.07
CA LEU A 37 -0.65 -3.81 -12.18
C LEU A 37 0.55 -3.02 -12.68
N TYR A 38 0.42 -1.70 -12.69
CA TYR A 38 1.46 -0.81 -13.16
C TYR A 38 1.72 0.28 -12.12
N GLU A 39 2.99 0.52 -11.85
CA GLU A 39 3.47 1.75 -11.22
C GLU A 39 4.11 2.59 -12.33
N GLU A 40 3.53 3.73 -12.65
CA GLU A 40 3.88 4.52 -13.83
C GLU A 40 3.84 3.68 -15.13
N GLU A 41 5.01 3.33 -15.68
CA GLU A 41 5.15 2.49 -16.89
C GLU A 41 5.69 1.07 -16.58
N GLU A 42 6.00 0.77 -15.31
CA GLU A 42 6.58 -0.51 -14.90
C GLU A 42 5.52 -1.50 -14.41
N LEU A 43 5.61 -2.74 -14.88
CA LEU A 43 4.72 -3.82 -14.44
C LEU A 43 5.18 -4.32 -13.06
N ILE A 44 4.26 -4.26 -12.09
CA ILE A 44 4.51 -4.73 -10.72
C ILE A 44 3.68 -5.97 -10.40
N THR A 45 4.08 -6.69 -9.35
CA THR A 45 3.34 -7.85 -8.84
C THR A 45 2.42 -7.48 -7.69
N LEU A 46 1.37 -8.29 -7.48
CA LEU A 46 0.50 -8.13 -6.31
C LEU A 46 1.26 -8.32 -4.99
N GLU A 47 2.32 -9.14 -4.99
CA GLU A 47 3.21 -9.31 -3.84
C GLU A 47 3.97 -8.02 -3.50
N MET A 48 4.46 -7.30 -4.51
CA MET A 48 5.12 -5.99 -4.29
C MET A 48 4.16 -5.00 -3.63
N VAL A 49 2.89 -4.98 -4.04
CA VAL A 49 1.85 -4.15 -3.41
C VAL A 49 1.64 -4.52 -1.94
N ARG A 50 1.58 -5.82 -1.61
CA ARG A 50 1.47 -6.27 -0.21
C ARG A 50 2.68 -5.86 0.64
N ASN A 51 3.88 -5.93 0.07
CA ASN A 51 5.11 -5.49 0.74
C ASN A 51 5.12 -3.97 0.98
N LEU A 52 4.62 -3.20 0.03
CA LEU A 52 4.49 -1.75 0.17
C LEU A 52 3.55 -1.37 1.32
N ILE A 53 2.38 -2.02 1.43
CA ILE A 53 1.45 -1.84 2.55
C ILE A 53 2.17 -2.08 3.88
N GLY A 54 2.87 -3.21 4.01
CA GLY A 54 3.61 -3.54 5.23
C GLY A 54 4.71 -2.52 5.57
N THR A 55 5.36 -1.94 4.55
CA THR A 55 6.37 -0.90 4.72
C THR A 55 5.76 0.39 5.26
N ILE A 56 4.63 0.84 4.67
CA ILE A 56 3.91 2.04 5.12
C ILE A 56 3.46 1.90 6.57
N GLU A 57 2.87 0.76 6.93
CA GLU A 57 2.46 0.47 8.29
C GLU A 57 3.65 0.41 9.27
N GLY A 58 4.78 -0.17 8.83
CA GLY A 58 6.00 -0.21 9.63
C GLY A 58 6.56 1.18 9.92
N VAL A 59 6.54 2.07 8.93
CA VAL A 59 6.95 3.47 9.11
C VAL A 59 6.01 4.19 10.08
N ALA A 60 4.70 4.00 9.95
CA ALA A 60 3.72 4.59 10.85
C ALA A 60 3.94 4.14 12.31
N LYS A 61 4.18 2.85 12.53
CA LYS A 61 4.51 2.29 13.85
C LYS A 61 5.83 2.84 14.41
N ASN A 62 6.87 2.92 13.57
CA ASN A 62 8.16 3.47 14.00
C ASN A 62 8.02 4.96 14.38
N ARG A 63 7.21 5.72 13.67
CA ARG A 63 6.90 7.11 14.01
C ARG A 63 6.19 7.21 15.36
N GLU A 64 5.16 6.41 15.59
CA GLU A 64 4.46 6.36 16.89
C GLU A 64 5.41 5.99 18.04
N ALA A 65 6.32 5.04 17.82
CA ALA A 65 7.33 4.67 18.81
C ALA A 65 8.27 5.83 19.15
N ILE A 66 8.72 6.59 18.14
CA ILE A 66 9.56 7.78 18.34
C ILE A 66 8.78 8.87 19.08
N ASP A 67 7.53 9.15 18.66
CA ASP A 67 6.68 10.15 19.32
C ASP A 67 6.44 9.78 20.79
N ASN A 68 6.20 8.50 21.10
CA ASN A 68 6.07 8.02 22.48
C ASN A 68 7.36 8.18 23.30
N VAL A 69 8.55 8.04 22.69
CA VAL A 69 9.83 8.28 23.39
C VAL A 69 10.10 9.77 23.60
N ILE A 70 9.73 10.62 22.64
CA ILE A 70 9.99 12.08 22.70
C ILE A 70 9.00 12.78 23.64
N PHE A 71 7.73 12.38 23.64
CA PHE A 71 6.65 13.04 24.40
C PHE A 71 6.17 12.23 25.61
N GLY A 72 6.67 11.01 25.80
CA GLY A 72 6.25 10.13 26.91
C GLY A 72 7.02 10.32 28.22
N ASP A 73 8.06 11.15 28.25
CA ASP A 73 8.96 11.34 29.42
C ASP A 73 8.82 12.72 30.11
N ASP A 74 7.78 13.51 29.79
CA ASP A 74 7.45 14.75 30.51
C ASP A 74 6.35 14.53 31.56
N SER A 75 6.48 13.46 32.36
CA SER A 75 5.57 13.17 33.48
C SER A 75 6.28 12.49 34.65
N ASP A 76 7.49 12.93 35.00
CA ASP A 76 8.07 12.66 36.32
C ASP A 76 8.53 14.00 36.93
N GLU A 77 7.57 14.64 37.63
CA GLU A 77 7.79 15.70 38.63
C GLU A 77 8.14 15.05 39.99
#